data_AF-A0A963LNB5-F1
#
_entry.id   AF-A0A963LNB5-F1
#
_cell.length_a   1.000
_cell.length_b   1.000
_cell.length_c   1.000
_cell.angle_alpha   90.00
_cell.angle_beta   90.00
_cell.angle_gamma   90.00
#
_symmetry.space_group_name_H-M   'P 1'
#
loop_
_entity.id
_entity.type
_entity.pdbx_description
1 polymer ?
#
loop_
_entity_poly.entity_id
_entity_poly.type
_entity_poly.pdbx_seq_one_letter_code
_entity_poly.pdbx_strand_id
1 'polypeptide(L)' 'ALQGRTHFDLLTLDLQLPGGSGLDVLQQVRQMRPDLRVMVLSADDSPDSMQRAMALGANTYLSKSVSERELFEALRAAV' A
#
# COMPACT_ATOMS: atom_id res chain seq x y z
N ALA A 1 15.17 5.15 1.90
CA ALA A 1 14.49 6.16 1.06
C ALA A 1 14.33 5.59 -0.34
N LEU A 2 13.19 5.81 -1.02
CA LEU A 2 12.99 5.50 -2.44
C LEU A 2 13.87 6.42 -3.32
N GLN A 3 15.19 6.28 -3.20
CA GLN A 3 16.17 7.11 -3.90
C GLN A 3 16.59 6.41 -5.20
N GLY A 4 16.09 6.93 -6.32
CA GLY A 4 16.49 6.52 -7.66
C GLY A 4 15.53 7.09 -8.71
N ARG A 5 16.05 7.37 -9.91
CA ARG A 5 15.26 7.62 -11.13
C ARG A 5 14.58 6.33 -11.64
N THR A 6 14.11 5.49 -10.72
CA THR A 6 13.53 4.19 -11.03
C THR A 6 12.02 4.37 -11.13
N HIS A 7 11.46 4.02 -12.29
CA HIS A 7 10.02 3.99 -12.47
C HIS A 7 9.47 2.77 -11.73
N PHE A 8 8.44 2.98 -10.92
CA PHE A 8 7.69 1.91 -10.28
C PHE A 8 6.24 2.04 -10.74
N ASP A 9 5.66 0.93 -11.16
CA ASP A 9 4.26 0.90 -11.59
C ASP A 9 3.30 0.68 -10.41
N LEU A 10 3.81 0.07 -9.33
CA LEU A 10 3.07 -0.25 -8.11
C LEU A 10 4.00 -0.23 -6.89
N LEU A 11 3.53 0.34 -5.78
CA LEU A 11 4.12 0.23 -4.45
C LEU A 11 3.24 -0.67 -3.57
N THR A 12 3.81 -1.77 -3.06
CA THR A 12 3.20 -2.52 -1.98
C THR A 12 3.69 -1.97 -0.64
N LEU A 13 2.76 -1.62 0.26
CA LEU A 13 3.06 -0.93 1.51
C LEU A 13 2.49 -1.69 2.71
N ASP A 14 3.34 -1.95 3.70
CA ASP A 14 2.90 -2.44 5.00
C ASP A 14 2.52 -1.26 5.90
N LEU A 15 1.46 -1.43 6.71
CA LEU A 15 1.10 -0.43 7.73
C LEU A 15 1.94 -0.56 9.00
N GLN A 16 2.37 -1.78 9.33
CA GLN A 16 3.15 -2.07 10.52
C GLN A 16 4.64 -2.03 10.20
N LEU A 17 5.19 -0.83 10.08
CA LEU A 17 6.60 -0.62 9.82
C LEU A 17 7.40 -0.52 11.13
N PRO A 18 8.58 -1.15 11.22
CA PRO A 18 9.51 -0.87 12.31
C PRO A 18 9.91 0.61 12.27
N GLY A 19 9.66 1.34 13.37
CA GLY A 19 10.07 2.74 13.51
C GLY A 19 9.16 3.79 12.87
N GLY A 20 7.93 3.44 12.44
CA GLY A 20 6.97 4.43 11.94
C GLY A 20 5.63 3.83 11.51
N SER A 21 4.70 4.68 11.06
CA SER A 21 3.40 4.26 10.53
C SER A 21 3.44 4.18 9.01
N GLY A 22 2.98 3.07 8.43
CA GLY A 22 2.79 2.99 6.98
C GLY A 22 1.75 3.98 6.46
N LEU A 23 0.81 4.45 7.29
CA LEU A 23 -0.12 5.51 6.89
C LEU A 23 0.62 6.84 6.65
N ASP A 24 1.64 7.16 7.44
CA ASP A 24 2.47 8.36 7.24
C ASP A 24 3.27 8.25 5.94
N VAL A 25 3.80 7.05 5.66
CA VAL A 25 4.48 6.75 4.40
C VAL A 25 3.54 6.91 3.21
N LEU A 26 2.31 6.39 3.31
CA LEU A 26 1.30 6.55 2.26
C LEU A 26 1.01 8.02 1.99
N GLN A 27 0.84 8.83 3.03
CA GLN A 27 0.61 10.26 2.90
C GLN A 27 1.78 10.97 2.20
N GLN A 28 3.02 10.65 2.57
CA GLN A 28 4.22 11.20 1.92
C GLN A 28 4.32 10.78 0.45
N VAL A 29 4.07 9.50 0.15
CA VAL A 29 4.07 8.99 -1.23
C VAL A 29 3.04 9.73 -2.07
N ARG A 30 1.84 9.98 -1.54
CA ARG A 30 0.78 10.71 -2.25
C ARG A 30 1.15 12.16 -2.56
N GLN A 31 1.90 12.81 -1.67
CA GLN A 31 2.42 14.16 -1.91
C GLN A 31 3.53 14.18 -2.98
N MET A 32 4.41 13.18 -2.99
CA MET A 32 5.56 13.15 -3.92
C MET A 32 5.22 12.55 -5.30
N ARG A 33 4.31 11.57 -5.34
CA ARG A 33 3.99 10.74 -6.50
C ARG A 33 2.48 10.42 -6.51
N PRO A 34 1.61 11.42 -6.77
CA PRO A 34 0.16 11.25 -6.71
C PRO A 34 -0.37 10.15 -7.64
N ASP A 35 0.31 9.89 -8.75
CA ASP A 35 -0.11 8.88 -9.75
C ASP A 35 0.43 7.47 -9.47
N LEU A 36 1.37 7.30 -8.53
CA LEU A 36 1.93 5.98 -8.22
C LEU A 36 0.83 5.12 -7.59
N ARG A 37 0.58 3.92 -8.13
CA ARG A 37 -0.40 3.02 -7.51
C ARG A 37 0.18 2.47 -6.22
N VAL A 38 -0.62 2.45 -5.16
CA VAL A 38 -0.23 1.93 -3.85
C VAL A 38 -1.23 0.87 -3.40
N MET A 39 -0.74 -0.35 -3.20
CA MET A 39 -1.46 -1.44 -2.56
C MET A 39 -0.99 -1.57 -1.12
N VAL A 40 -1.89 -1.45 -0.16
CA VAL A 40 -1.59 -1.77 1.23
C VAL A 40 -1.71 -3.28 1.43
N LEU A 41 -0.71 -3.88 2.05
CA LEU A 41 -0.68 -5.28 2.45
C LEU A 41 -0.38 -5.35 3.95
N SER A 42 -1.39 -5.59 4.79
CA SER A 42 -1.25 -5.52 6.25
C SER A 42 -1.79 -6.75 6.98
N ALA A 43 -1.26 -7.03 8.17
CA ALA A 43 -1.84 -8.03 9.08
C ALA A 43 -3.01 -7.44 9.90
N ASP A 44 -3.15 -6.12 9.93
CA ASP A 44 -4.32 -5.44 10.48
C ASP A 44 -5.45 -5.53 9.45
N ASP A 45 -6.57 -6.14 9.83
CA ASP A 45 -7.76 -6.29 9.00
C ASP A 45 -8.94 -5.45 9.55
N SER A 46 -8.65 -4.51 10.45
CA SER A 46 -9.68 -3.67 11.03
C SER A 46 -10.32 -2.75 9.97
N PRO A 47 -11.66 -2.61 9.97
CA PRO A 47 -12.36 -1.71 9.04
C PRO A 47 -11.86 -0.27 9.11
N ASP A 48 -11.45 0.17 10.31
CA ASP A 48 -10.96 1.53 10.53
C ASP A 48 -9.58 1.77 9.88
N SER A 49 -8.63 0.83 10.01
CA SER A 49 -7.35 0.92 9.31
C SER A 49 -7.51 0.85 7.79
N MET A 50 -8.41 -0.01 7.30
CA MET A 50 -8.76 -0.07 5.88
C MET A 50 -9.35 1.28 5.40
N GLN A 51 -10.34 1.82 6.10
CA GLN A 51 -10.95 3.10 5.76
C GLN A 51 -9.93 4.25 5.75
N ARG A 52 -9.06 4.32 6.76
CA ARG A 52 -8.00 5.34 6.82
C ARG A 52 -7.02 5.22 5.67
N ALA A 53 -6.55 4.01 5.34
CA ALA A 53 -5.66 3.79 4.21
C ALA A 53 -6.31 4.20 2.88
N MET A 54 -7.56 3.80 2.65
CA MET A 54 -8.30 4.16 1.43
C MET A 54 -8.54 5.67 1.34
N ALA A 55 -8.91 6.32 2.45
CA ALA A 55 -9.09 7.77 2.51
C ALA A 55 -7.79 8.56 2.24
N LEU A 56 -6.65 7.99 2.61
CA LEU A 56 -5.33 8.54 2.30
C LEU A 56 -4.86 8.22 0.87
N GLY A 57 -5.66 7.54 0.04
CA GLY A 57 -5.37 7.29 -1.36
C GLY A 57 -4.66 5.98 -1.65
N ALA A 58 -4.76 4.97 -0.79
CA ALA A 58 -4.46 3.61 -1.20
C ALA A 58 -5.42 3.19 -2.33
N ASN A 59 -4.91 2.47 -3.33
CA ASN A 59 -5.71 1.95 -4.43
C ASN A 59 -6.38 0.63 -4.06
N THR A 60 -5.67 -0.18 -3.28
CA THR A 60 -6.11 -1.51 -2.83
C THR A 60 -5.65 -1.71 -1.40
N TYR A 61 -6.46 -2.41 -0.60
CA TYR A 61 -6.10 -2.89 0.72
C TYR A 61 -6.25 -4.41 0.75
N LEU A 62 -5.21 -5.12 1.15
CA LEU A 62 -5.19 -6.57 1.19
C LEU A 62 -4.67 -7.04 2.55
N SER A 63 -5.33 -8.06 3.12
CA SER A 63 -4.81 -8.72 4.31
C SER A 63 -3.59 -9.57 3.95
N LYS A 64 -2.60 -9.66 4.84
CA LYS A 64 -1.46 -10.59 4.72
C LYS A 64 -1.86 -12.06 4.88
N SER A 65 -3.07 -12.33 5.38
CA SER A 65 -3.61 -13.68 5.54
C SER A 65 -4.34 -14.22 4.30
N VAL A 66 -4.40 -13.45 3.21
CA VAL A 66 -4.95 -13.92 1.93
C VAL A 66 -4.10 -15.03 1.34
N SER A 67 -4.71 -15.83 0.47
CA SER A 67 -3.98 -16.84 -0.28
C SER A 67 -2.97 -16.22 -1.25
N GLU A 68 -1.90 -16.96 -1.58
CA GLU A 68 -0.96 -16.55 -2.62
C GLU A 68 -1.67 -16.24 -3.94
N ARG A 69 -2.70 -17.03 -4.27
CA ARG A 69 -3.52 -16.83 -5.46
C ARG A 69 -4.19 -15.46 -5.47
N GLU A 70 -4.87 -15.10 -4.39
CA GLU A 70 -5.55 -13.81 -4.25
C GLU A 70 -4.55 -12.65 -4.29
N LEU A 71 -3.37 -12.81 -3.68
CA LEU A 71 -2.30 -11.82 -3.77
C LEU A 71 -1.82 -11.63 -5.23
N PHE A 72 -1.61 -12.71 -5.97
CA PHE A 72 -1.20 -12.63 -7.38
C PHE A 72 -2.30 -12.02 -8.27
N GLU A 73 -3.56 -12.34 -8.01
CA GLU A 73 -4.69 -11.75 -8.74
C GLU A 73 -4.80 -10.24 -8.45
N ALA A 74 -4.66 -9.82 -7.19
CA ALA A 74 -4.66 -8.42 -6.79
C ALA A 74 -3.48 -7.64 -7.40
N LEU A 75 -2.27 -8.22 -7.38
CA LEU A 75 -1.09 -7.62 -8.01
C LEU A 75 -1.31 -7.41 -9.51
N ARG A 76 -1.81 -8.42 -10.23
CA ARG A 76 -2.07 -8.31 -11.67
C ARG A 76 -3.13 -7.27 -12.01
N ALA A 77 -4.15 -7.12 -11.17
CA ALA A 77 -5.18 -6.11 -11.37
C ALA A 77 -4.70 -4.67 -11.09
N ALA A 78 -3.61 -4.53 -10.32
CA ALA A 78 -3.10 -3.25 -9.85
C ALA A 78 -2.03 -2.62 -10.77
N VAL A 79 -1.53 -3.33 -11.78
CA VAL A 79 -0.56 -2.81 -12.78
C VAL A 79 -1.23 -2.60 -14.13
#